data_AF-A0A958K0W4-F1
#
_entry.id   AF-A0A958K0W4-F1
#
_cell.length_a   1.000
_cell.length_b   1.000
_cell.length_c   1.000
_cell.angle_alpha   90.00
_cell.angle_beta   90.00
_cell.angle_gamma   90.00
#
_symmetry.space_group_name_H-M   'P 1'
#
loop_
_entity.id
_entity.type
_entity.pdbx_description
1 polymer ?
#
loop_
_entity_poly.entity_id
_entity_poly.type
_entity_poly.pdbx_seq_one_letter_code
_entity_poly.pdbx_strand_id
1 'polypeptide(L)'
;MNHREAFAEEARAPLEKENDSMSEPATPIVPMNDDSEGNEYEKIAKGMETETLVVVSKVKKFIKEQAGLNTSQCYVDALTTKVVAMSLEGIAKAKQAGRKTVMGRDILPE
;
A
#
# COMPACT_ATOMS: atom_id res chain seq x y z
N MET A 1 22.64 60.77 36.43
CA MET A 1 22.04 59.42 36.56
C MET A 1 21.22 59.19 35.31
N ASN A 2 21.74 58.41 34.38
CA ASN A 2 21.14 58.21 33.06
C ASN A 2 20.11 57.09 33.16
N HIS A 3 18.83 57.43 33.18
CA HIS A 3 17.74 56.47 33.09
C HIS A 3 17.52 56.11 31.63
N ARG A 4 17.85 54.87 31.25
CA ARG A 4 17.45 54.28 29.97
C ARG A 4 16.01 53.78 30.12
N GLU A 5 15.10 54.37 29.36
CA GLU A 5 13.75 53.84 29.16
C GLU A 5 13.85 52.56 28.32
N ALA A 6 13.31 51.46 28.84
CA ALA A 6 13.17 50.20 28.09
C ALA A 6 11.76 50.15 27.50
N PHE A 7 11.62 50.50 26.22
CA PHE A 7 10.39 50.21 25.48
C PHE A 7 10.44 48.75 25.01
N ALA A 8 9.47 47.96 25.45
CA ALA A 8 9.19 46.66 24.87
C ALA A 8 8.24 46.88 23.68
N GLU A 9 8.72 46.66 22.45
CA GLU A 9 7.83 46.62 21.28
C GLU A 9 7.07 45.29 21.30
N GLU A 10 5.77 45.36 21.62
CA GLU A 10 4.86 44.24 21.43
C GLU A 10 4.66 44.03 19.92
N ALA A 11 5.29 42.99 19.38
CA ALA A 11 5.01 42.53 18.03
C ALA A 11 3.58 41.96 17.97
N ARG A 12 2.60 42.81 17.64
CA ARG A 12 1.24 42.37 17.30
C ARG A 12 1.30 41.73 15.91
N ALA A 13 0.95 40.45 15.82
CA ALA A 13 0.87 39.73 14.55
C ALA A 13 -0.04 40.48 13.56
N PRO A 14 0.35 40.64 12.29
CA PRO A 14 -0.54 41.18 11.27
C PRO A 14 -1.78 40.28 11.15
N LEU A 15 -2.96 40.87 11.31
CA LEU A 15 -4.21 40.28 10.87
C LEU A 15 -4.34 40.51 9.36
N GLU A 16 -4.83 39.48 8.65
CA GLU A 16 -5.11 39.33 7.21
C GLU A 16 -4.06 38.47 6.48
N LYS A 17 -4.41 37.32 5.89
CA LYS A 17 -5.65 36.96 5.20
C LYS A 17 -6.07 35.52 5.48
N GLU A 18 -7.39 35.33 5.59
CA GLU A 18 -8.03 34.04 5.38
C GLU A 18 -7.57 33.45 4.04
N ASN A 19 -6.95 32.27 4.10
CA ASN A 19 -6.97 31.24 3.09
C ASN A 19 -6.53 29.96 3.81
N ASP A 20 -7.49 29.36 4.51
CA ASP A 20 -7.37 28.00 5.01
C ASP A 20 -7.40 27.05 3.81
N SER A 21 -6.24 26.83 3.20
CA SER A 21 -6.00 25.66 2.37
C SER A 21 -5.14 24.69 3.17
N MET A 22 -5.79 24.04 4.14
CA MET A 22 -5.59 22.62 4.40
C MET A 22 -5.71 21.86 3.07
N SER A 23 -4.63 21.84 2.27
CA SER A 23 -4.51 20.89 1.18
C SER A 23 -3.80 19.66 1.73
N GLU A 24 -4.63 18.65 1.97
CA GLU A 24 -4.32 17.23 2.16
C GLU A 24 -3.06 16.81 1.39
N PRO A 25 -2.26 15.83 1.89
CA PRO A 25 -1.14 15.32 1.14
C PRO A 25 -1.63 14.81 -0.22
N ALA A 26 -1.36 15.59 -1.28
CA ALA A 26 -1.83 15.31 -2.62
C ALA A 26 -1.22 13.99 -3.07
N THR A 27 -2.01 12.91 -2.97
CA THR A 27 -1.66 11.65 -3.62
C THR A 27 -1.59 11.92 -5.12
N PRO A 28 -0.48 11.62 -5.81
CA PRO A 28 -0.34 11.92 -7.22
C PRO A 28 -1.51 11.33 -8.02
N ILE A 29 -2.19 12.21 -8.76
CA ILE A 29 -3.20 11.84 -9.74
C ILE A 29 -2.44 11.31 -10.95
N VAL A 30 -2.21 9.99 -10.98
CA VAL A 30 -1.75 9.31 -12.20
C VAL A 30 -2.86 9.43 -13.24
N PRO A 31 -2.55 9.95 -14.46
CA PRO A 31 -3.56 10.13 -15.50
C PRO A 31 -4.07 8.78 -15.98
N MET A 32 -5.40 8.71 -16.16
CA MET A 32 -6.10 7.64 -16.86
C MET A 32 -5.76 7.70 -18.35
N ASN A 33 -5.00 6.73 -18.83
CA ASN A 33 -4.77 6.32 -20.22
C ASN A 33 -4.38 4.83 -20.08
N ASP A 34 -4.81 3.83 -20.85
CA ASP A 34 -5.53 3.71 -22.11
C ASP A 34 -5.84 2.20 -22.23
N ASP A 35 -6.94 1.83 -22.88
CA ASP A 35 -7.52 0.47 -22.98
C ASP A 35 -6.66 -0.57 -23.74
N SER A 36 -5.45 -0.84 -23.25
CA SER A 36 -4.54 -1.89 -23.74
C SER A 36 -4.13 -2.88 -22.62
N GLU A 37 -5.02 -3.11 -21.65
CA GLU A 37 -4.72 -3.81 -20.40
C GLU A 37 -4.65 -5.35 -20.50
N GLY A 38 -4.94 -5.98 -21.64
CA GLY A 38 -5.04 -7.46 -21.70
C GLY A 38 -3.72 -8.23 -21.60
N ASN A 39 -2.60 -7.67 -22.05
CA ASN A 39 -1.34 -8.41 -22.27
C ASN A 39 -0.29 -8.18 -21.16
N GLU A 40 -0.36 -7.03 -20.48
CA GLU A 40 0.66 -6.65 -19.50
C GLU A 40 0.57 -7.49 -18.21
N TYR A 41 -0.64 -7.75 -17.71
CA TYR A 41 -0.85 -8.56 -16.50
C TYR A 41 -0.48 -10.03 -16.71
N GLU A 42 -0.69 -10.60 -17.89
CA GLU A 42 -0.29 -11.98 -18.20
C GLU A 42 1.24 -12.12 -18.23
N LYS A 43 1.95 -11.15 -18.80
CA LYS A 43 3.42 -11.14 -18.78
C LYS A 43 3.99 -10.99 -17.37
N ILE A 44 3.41 -10.10 -16.57
CA ILE A 44 3.86 -9.87 -15.18
C ILE A 44 3.55 -11.12 -14.32
N ALA A 45 2.36 -11.70 -14.46
CA ALA A 45 1.99 -12.95 -13.81
C ALA A 45 2.96 -14.08 -14.19
N LYS A 46 3.40 -14.13 -15.45
CA LYS A 46 4.35 -15.12 -15.95
C LYS A 46 5.81 -14.90 -15.54
N GLY A 47 6.20 -13.67 -15.21
CA GLY A 47 7.46 -13.42 -14.50
C GLY A 47 7.36 -13.81 -13.02
N MET A 48 6.23 -13.46 -12.39
CA MET A 48 5.98 -13.65 -10.96
C MET A 48 5.74 -15.10 -10.54
N GLU A 49 5.28 -15.98 -11.43
CA GLU A 49 5.13 -17.42 -11.13
C GLU A 49 6.42 -18.09 -10.63
N THR A 50 7.59 -17.47 -10.86
CA THR A 50 8.89 -17.96 -10.36
C THR A 50 9.31 -17.38 -9.01
N GLU A 51 8.70 -16.27 -8.55
CA GLU A 51 9.13 -15.56 -7.34
C GLU A 51 8.29 -15.95 -6.12
N THR A 52 8.95 -16.41 -5.06
CA THR A 52 8.27 -16.72 -3.79
C THR A 52 7.88 -15.43 -3.05
N LEU A 53 6.57 -15.16 -2.96
CA LEU A 53 6.02 -13.97 -2.29
C LEU A 53 5.85 -14.10 -0.77
N VAL A 54 6.20 -15.26 -0.21
CA VAL A 54 6.03 -15.56 1.22
C VAL A 54 7.37 -15.83 1.89
N VAL A 55 7.47 -15.47 3.17
CA VAL A 55 8.65 -15.83 3.97
C VAL A 55 8.59 -17.30 4.33
N VAL A 56 9.28 -18.13 3.54
CA VAL A 56 9.26 -19.60 3.63
C VAL A 56 9.55 -20.10 5.05
N SER A 57 10.49 -19.48 5.76
CA SER A 57 10.84 -19.89 7.14
C SER A 57 9.67 -19.70 8.11
N LYS A 58 8.86 -18.65 7.95
CA LYS A 58 7.67 -18.41 8.79
C LYS A 58 6.59 -19.44 8.51
N VAL A 59 6.35 -19.77 7.24
CA VAL A 59 5.36 -20.78 6.84
C VAL A 59 5.76 -22.16 7.36
N LYS A 60 7.03 -22.56 7.16
CA LYS A 60 7.57 -23.83 7.66
C LYS A 60 7.49 -23.92 9.18
N LYS A 61 7.85 -22.85 9.88
CA LYS A 61 7.76 -22.76 11.34
C LYS A 61 6.31 -22.92 11.81
N PHE A 62 5.37 -22.20 11.21
CA PHE A 62 3.95 -22.30 11.55
C PHE A 62 3.41 -23.73 11.38
N ILE A 63 3.67 -24.38 10.24
CA ILE A 63 3.19 -25.76 9.99
C ILE A 63 3.82 -26.75 10.99
N LYS A 64 5.10 -26.58 11.31
CA LYS A 64 5.81 -27.43 12.26
C LYS A 64 5.31 -27.24 13.70
N GLU A 65 5.02 -26.01 14.11
CA GLU A 65 4.50 -25.72 15.45
C GLU A 65 3.06 -26.20 15.63
N GLN A 66 2.22 -26.12 14.59
CA GLN A 66 0.83 -26.53 14.66
C GLN A 66 0.62 -28.04 14.52
N ALA A 67 1.39 -28.70 13.65
CA ALA A 67 1.14 -30.09 13.27
C ALA A 67 2.38 -31.00 13.34
N GLY A 68 3.57 -30.48 13.70
CA GLY A 68 4.81 -31.26 13.72
C GLY A 68 5.31 -31.69 12.33
N LEU A 69 4.71 -31.15 11.25
CA LEU A 69 4.99 -31.57 9.88
C LEU A 69 6.13 -30.77 9.23
N ASN A 70 6.85 -31.42 8.32
CA ASN A 70 7.77 -30.76 7.41
C ASN A 70 7.02 -30.28 6.16
N THR A 71 7.51 -29.20 5.54
CA THR A 71 6.90 -28.61 4.35
C THR A 71 7.82 -28.79 3.14
N SER A 72 7.30 -29.38 2.07
CA SER A 72 8.02 -29.53 0.79
C SER A 72 8.09 -28.21 0.02
N GLN A 73 9.01 -28.12 -0.95
CA GLN A 73 9.11 -26.96 -1.83
C GLN A 73 7.84 -26.78 -2.67
N CYS A 74 7.28 -27.87 -3.21
CA CYS A 74 6.06 -27.82 -4.02
C CYS A 74 4.87 -27.17 -3.30
N TYR A 75 4.79 -27.32 -1.96
CA TYR A 75 3.75 -26.64 -1.18
C TYR A 75 3.93 -25.12 -1.18
N VAL A 76 5.19 -24.64 -1.08
CA VAL A 76 5.52 -23.21 -1.12
C VAL A 76 5.20 -22.63 -2.50
N ASP A 77 5.49 -23.38 -3.57
CA ASP A 77 5.22 -22.95 -4.94
C ASP A 77 3.70 -22.85 -5.19
N ALA A 78 2.95 -23.86 -4.74
CA ALA A 78 1.49 -23.83 -4.80
C ALA A 78 0.87 -22.71 -3.95
N LEU A 79 1.44 -22.45 -2.77
CA LEU A 79 1.00 -21.35 -1.91
C LEU A 79 1.25 -19.99 -2.58
N THR A 80 2.43 -19.80 -3.19
CA THR A 80 2.78 -18.59 -3.93
C THR A 80 1.79 -18.34 -5.06
N THR A 81 1.45 -19.38 -5.84
CA THR A 81 0.46 -19.29 -6.91
C THR A 81 -0.90 -18.79 -6.40
N LYS A 82 -1.35 -19.28 -5.23
CA LYS A 82 -2.58 -18.80 -4.60
C LYS A 82 -2.49 -17.34 -4.16
N VAL A 83 -1.37 -16.93 -3.57
CA VAL A 83 -1.16 -15.54 -3.15
C VAL A 83 -1.21 -14.59 -4.34
N VAL A 84 -0.60 -14.96 -5.47
CA VAL A 84 -0.66 -14.19 -6.73
C VAL A 84 -2.12 -14.07 -7.20
N ALA A 85 -2.84 -15.19 -7.30
CA ALA A 85 -4.23 -15.19 -7.77
C ALA A 85 -5.14 -14.30 -6.90
N MET A 86 -5.05 -14.42 -5.56
CA MET A 86 -5.82 -13.58 -4.63
C MET A 86 -5.44 -12.10 -4.75
N SER A 87 -4.15 -11.80 -5.00
CA SER A 87 -3.69 -10.42 -5.16
C SER A 87 -4.24 -9.79 -6.45
N LEU A 88 -4.26 -10.55 -7.54
CA LEU A 88 -4.84 -10.09 -8.81
C LEU A 88 -6.35 -9.84 -8.68
N GLU A 89 -7.07 -10.73 -8.01
CA GLU A 89 -8.50 -10.53 -7.70
C GLU A 89 -8.71 -9.27 -6.86
N GLY A 90 -7.88 -9.07 -5.82
CA GLY A 90 -7.95 -7.91 -4.97
C GLY A 90 -7.70 -6.59 -5.72
N ILE A 91 -6.73 -6.59 -6.64
CA ILE A 91 -6.45 -5.46 -7.54
C ILE A 91 -7.67 -5.17 -8.42
N ALA A 92 -8.27 -6.20 -9.02
CA ALA A 92 -9.45 -6.03 -9.88
C ALA A 92 -10.62 -5.40 -9.11
N LYS A 93 -10.93 -5.88 -7.90
CA LYS A 93 -11.98 -5.29 -7.04
C LYS A 93 -11.66 -3.87 -6.62
N ALA A 94 -10.41 -3.58 -6.26
CA ALA A 94 -10.00 -2.21 -5.90
C ALA A 94 -10.15 -1.23 -7.08
N LYS A 95 -9.74 -1.65 -8.28
CA LYS A 95 -9.94 -0.89 -9.53
C LYS A 95 -11.42 -0.65 -9.82
N GLN A 96 -12.26 -1.67 -9.73
CA GLN A 96 -13.71 -1.55 -9.93
C GLN A 96 -14.35 -0.58 -8.92
N ALA A 97 -13.83 -0.54 -7.70
CA ALA A 97 -14.26 0.40 -6.67
C ALA A 97 -13.66 1.82 -6.83
N GLY A 98 -12.88 2.09 -7.89
CA GLY A 98 -12.24 3.40 -8.13
C GLY A 98 -11.13 3.76 -7.12
N ARG A 99 -10.59 2.78 -6.40
CA ARG A 99 -9.57 2.98 -5.37
C ARG A 99 -8.17 2.67 -5.90
N LYS A 100 -7.18 3.43 -5.42
CA LYS A 100 -5.75 3.16 -5.66
C LYS A 100 -5.13 2.21 -4.63
N THR A 101 -5.88 1.83 -3.60
CA THR A 101 -5.41 1.00 -2.48
C THR A 101 -6.21 -0.28 -2.42
N VAL A 102 -5.51 -1.42 -2.53
CA VAL A 102 -6.05 -2.75 -2.24
C VAL A 102 -6.20 -2.89 -0.72
N MET A 103 -7.37 -3.33 -0.28
CA MET A 103 -7.75 -3.45 1.12
C MET A 103 -8.05 -4.91 1.46
N GLY A 104 -8.02 -5.27 2.76
CA GLY A 104 -8.29 -6.64 3.20
C GLY A 104 -9.63 -7.19 2.71
N ARG A 105 -10.67 -6.35 2.64
CA ARG A 105 -11.98 -6.73 2.08
C ARG A 105 -11.96 -7.20 0.63
N ASP A 106 -10.92 -6.84 -0.14
CA ASP A 106 -10.83 -7.22 -1.55
C ASP A 106 -10.44 -8.71 -1.71
N ILE A 107 -9.83 -9.34 -0.70
CA ILE A 107 -9.40 -10.75 -0.73
C ILE A 107 -10.21 -11.67 0.21
N LEU A 108 -11.15 -11.11 0.97
CA LEU A 108 -12.01 -11.89 1.86
C LEU A 108 -13.23 -12.40 1.07
N PRO A 109 -13.71 -13.63 1.35
CA PRO A 109 -15.01 -14.08 0.83
C PRO A 109 -16.13 -13.23 1.47
N GLU A 110 -17.11 -12.84 0.65
CA GLU A 110 -18.35 -12.20 1.13
C GLU A 110 -19.28 -13.18 1.86
#